data_AF-A0A8X6I735-F1
#
_entry.id   AF-A0A8X6I735-F1
#
_cell.length_a   1.000
_cell.length_b   1.000
_cell.length_c   1.000
_cell.angle_alpha   90.00
_cell.angle_beta   90.00
_cell.angle_gamma   90.00
#
_symmetry.space_group_name_H-M   'P 1'
#
loop_
_entity.id
_entity.type
_entity.pdbx_description
1 polymer ?
#
loop_
_entity_poly.entity_id
_entity_poly.type
_entity_poly.pdbx_seq_one_letter_code
_entity_poly.pdbx_strand_id
1 'polypeptide(L)'
;MSTLLSQLGVGGNPFNTAVGQRIEQATDGSLASENWALNMEICDVINETDEGPKDALRAIRKRLLQNAGKNYTVVMFTLTVLETCVKNCGKRFQLLATQKDFVQDLVKLIGPKNDPPTAVQEKVLSLIQTWAETFRSNPEMQGVVQVYNDLKQKGIEFPPSDLETMAPIITPSRTVPVQPPPQHQVRETVSVVSSLIYTRQQIFKKFLEIFNKFFKS
;
A
#
# COMPACT_ATOMS: atom_id res chain seq x y z
N MET A 1 -17.14 -5.97 -23.68
CA MET A 1 -16.70 -6.14 -22.27
C MET A 1 -16.25 -7.58 -22.02
N SER A 2 -15.10 -8.02 -22.55
CA SER A 2 -14.59 -9.39 -22.31
C SER A 2 -13.06 -9.56 -22.53
N THR A 3 -12.38 -8.66 -23.24
CA THR A 3 -10.98 -8.86 -23.65
C THR A 3 -9.90 -8.61 -22.59
N LEU A 4 -10.26 -8.16 -21.37
CA LEU A 4 -9.27 -7.96 -20.29
C LEU A 4 -9.12 -9.19 -19.38
N LEU A 5 -10.12 -10.10 -19.35
CA LEU A 5 -10.07 -11.30 -18.52
C LEU A 5 -9.19 -12.40 -19.12
N SER A 6 -8.91 -12.37 -20.43
CA SER A 6 -8.04 -13.34 -21.10
C SER A 6 -6.54 -13.06 -20.90
N GLN A 7 -6.14 -11.88 -20.40
CA GLN A 7 -4.72 -11.58 -20.13
C GLN A 7 -4.26 -11.96 -18.71
N LEU A 8 -5.18 -12.35 -17.82
CA LEU A 8 -4.84 -12.75 -16.44
C LEU A 8 -4.71 -14.28 -16.26
N GLY A 9 -5.13 -15.07 -17.25
CA GLY A 9 -5.18 -16.54 -17.19
C GLY A 9 -4.09 -17.30 -17.96
N VAL A 10 -3.21 -16.63 -18.72
CA VAL A 10 -2.20 -17.28 -19.59
C VAL A 10 -0.79 -17.21 -18.98
N GLY A 11 -0.69 -17.30 -17.66
CA GLY A 11 0.60 -17.38 -16.97
C GLY A 11 0.55 -18.52 -15.98
N GLY A 12 1.64 -19.28 -15.85
CA GLY A 12 1.79 -20.33 -14.85
C GLY A 12 1.53 -19.85 -13.42
N ASN A 13 1.72 -20.74 -12.44
CA ASN A 13 1.50 -20.42 -11.02
C ASN A 13 2.17 -19.09 -10.64
N PRO A 14 1.44 -18.06 -10.16
CA PRO A 14 2.02 -16.76 -9.81
C PRO A 14 3.18 -16.84 -8.81
N PHE A 15 3.18 -17.86 -7.96
CA PHE A 15 4.25 -18.11 -6.98
C PHE A 15 5.53 -18.72 -7.59
N ASN A 16 5.56 -19.02 -8.90
CA ASN A 16 6.78 -19.44 -9.59
C ASN A 16 7.63 -18.24 -10.06
N THR A 17 7.10 -17.02 -9.95
CA THR A 17 7.81 -15.78 -10.32
C THR A 17 8.70 -15.31 -9.17
N ALA A 18 9.76 -14.54 -9.46
CA ALA A 18 10.69 -14.06 -8.43
C ALA A 18 10.00 -13.24 -7.33
N VAL A 19 9.05 -12.37 -7.72
CA VAL A 19 8.25 -11.58 -6.78
C VAL A 19 7.19 -12.43 -6.08
N GLY A 20 6.60 -13.40 -6.78
CA GLY A 20 5.61 -14.31 -6.20
C GLY A 20 6.17 -15.18 -5.08
N GLN A 21 7.39 -15.70 -5.23
CA GLN A 21 8.08 -16.46 -4.17
C GLN A 21 8.32 -15.60 -2.92
N ARG A 22 8.72 -14.33 -3.10
CA ARG A 22 8.91 -13.39 -1.98
C ARG A 22 7.60 -13.08 -1.28
N ILE A 23 6.52 -12.90 -2.03
CA ILE A 23 5.17 -12.70 -1.46
C ILE A 23 4.74 -13.93 -0.65
N GLU A 24 4.98 -15.14 -1.16
CA GLU A 24 4.65 -16.38 -0.43
C GLU A 24 5.42 -16.48 0.91
N GLN A 25 6.70 -16.13 0.90
CA GLN A 25 7.54 -16.11 2.11
C GLN A 25 7.15 -14.99 3.09
N ALA A 26 6.91 -13.77 2.59
CA ALA A 26 6.56 -12.60 3.40
C ALA A 26 5.18 -12.73 4.07
N THR A 27 4.34 -13.64 3.56
CA THR A 27 2.97 -13.86 4.03
C THR A 27 2.78 -15.26 4.59
N ASP A 28 3.86 -15.93 5.00
CA ASP A 28 3.78 -17.24 5.65
C ASP A 28 3.04 -17.14 6.99
N GLY A 29 2.08 -18.02 7.22
CA GLY A 29 1.23 -17.99 8.42
C GLY A 29 1.94 -18.39 9.72
N SER A 30 3.17 -18.90 9.63
CA SER A 30 4.02 -19.24 10.78
C SER A 30 4.90 -18.07 11.25
N LEU A 31 4.91 -16.95 10.53
CA LEU A 31 5.66 -15.76 10.95
C LEU A 31 5.07 -15.17 12.23
N ALA A 32 5.94 -14.75 13.14
CA ALA A 32 5.54 -14.09 14.38
C ALA A 32 5.04 -12.65 14.15
N SER A 33 5.53 -11.99 13.09
CA SER A 33 5.19 -10.60 12.71
C SER A 33 5.57 -10.35 11.24
N GLU A 34 5.25 -9.18 10.72
CA GLU A 34 5.56 -8.78 9.35
C GLU A 34 7.07 -8.83 9.05
N ASN A 35 7.44 -9.45 7.94
CA ASN A 35 8.79 -9.39 7.44
C ASN A 35 9.01 -8.13 6.59
N TRP A 36 9.31 -7.01 7.24
CA TRP A 36 9.52 -5.72 6.56
C TRP A 36 10.67 -5.74 5.55
N ALA A 37 11.71 -6.54 5.77
CA ALA A 37 12.80 -6.68 4.81
C ALA A 37 12.29 -7.28 3.49
N LEU A 38 11.52 -8.37 3.56
CA LEU A 38 10.90 -8.96 2.37
C LEU A 38 9.86 -8.03 1.74
N ASN A 39 9.08 -7.28 2.53
CA ASN A 39 8.11 -6.32 1.99
C ASN A 39 8.78 -5.24 1.14
N MET A 40 9.94 -4.74 1.58
CA MET A 40 10.71 -3.76 0.81
C MET A 40 11.37 -4.39 -0.41
N GLU A 41 11.92 -5.60 -0.29
CA GLU A 41 12.49 -6.34 -1.42
C GLU A 41 11.43 -6.60 -2.51
N ILE A 42 10.18 -6.90 -2.13
CA ILE A 42 9.05 -7.02 -3.06
C ILE A 42 8.84 -5.71 -3.83
N CYS A 43 8.88 -4.57 -3.15
CA CYS A 43 8.73 -3.26 -3.79
C CYS A 43 9.87 -2.97 -4.78
N ASP A 44 11.10 -3.34 -4.42
CA ASP A 44 12.27 -3.18 -5.30
C ASP A 44 12.09 -4.02 -6.57
N VAL A 45 11.73 -5.30 -6.46
CA VAL A 45 11.46 -6.17 -7.63
C VAL A 45 10.33 -5.63 -8.50
N ILE A 46 9.26 -5.10 -7.90
CA ILE A 46 8.14 -4.49 -8.64
C ILE A 46 8.60 -3.28 -9.45
N ASN A 47 9.47 -2.44 -8.87
CA ASN A 47 9.92 -1.21 -9.49
C ASN A 47 11.03 -1.43 -10.54
N GLU A 48 11.87 -2.46 -10.35
CA GLU A 48 13.04 -2.72 -11.20
C GLU A 48 12.74 -3.59 -12.42
N THR A 49 11.58 -4.24 -12.48
CA THR A 49 11.25 -5.17 -13.56
C THR A 49 9.99 -4.78 -14.35
N ASP A 50 9.95 -5.21 -15.61
CA ASP A 50 8.79 -4.94 -16.46
C ASP A 50 7.57 -5.79 -16.07
N GLU A 51 7.75 -7.06 -15.73
CA GLU A 51 6.63 -7.92 -15.34
C GLU A 51 6.28 -7.83 -13.84
N GLY A 52 7.17 -7.25 -13.02
CA GLY A 52 7.03 -7.12 -11.57
C GLY A 52 5.65 -6.65 -11.09
N PRO A 53 5.09 -5.54 -11.62
CA PRO A 53 3.77 -5.07 -11.19
C PRO A 53 2.65 -6.07 -11.44
N LYS A 54 2.65 -6.75 -12.60
CA LYS A 54 1.60 -7.71 -12.97
C LYS A 54 1.74 -9.00 -12.18
N ASP A 55 2.95 -9.53 -12.08
CA ASP A 55 3.22 -10.77 -11.36
C ASP A 55 2.96 -10.62 -9.86
N ALA A 56 3.34 -9.49 -9.26
CA ALA A 56 3.05 -9.18 -7.87
C ALA A 56 1.54 -9.14 -7.62
N LEU A 57 0.77 -8.41 -8.44
CA LEU A 57 -0.67 -8.32 -8.24
C LEU A 57 -1.37 -9.67 -8.42
N ARG A 58 -0.92 -10.50 -9.39
CA ARG A 58 -1.42 -11.87 -9.57
C ARG A 58 -1.14 -12.75 -8.34
N ALA A 59 0.06 -12.66 -7.78
CA ALA A 59 0.43 -13.41 -6.57
C ALA A 59 -0.34 -12.93 -5.33
N ILE A 60 -0.43 -11.62 -5.10
CA ILE A 60 -1.22 -11.02 -4.02
C ILE A 60 -2.68 -11.44 -4.12
N ARG A 61 -3.31 -11.27 -5.30
CA ARG A 61 -4.71 -11.65 -5.54
C ARG A 61 -4.92 -13.13 -5.24
N LYS A 62 -4.04 -14.00 -5.74
CA LYS A 62 -4.13 -15.45 -5.49
C LYS A 62 -4.00 -15.77 -4.00
N ARG A 63 -3.02 -15.19 -3.31
CA ARG A 63 -2.76 -15.42 -1.87
C ARG A 63 -3.95 -15.02 -1.01
N LEU A 64 -4.55 -13.85 -1.28
CA LEU A 64 -5.75 -13.37 -0.59
C LEU A 64 -6.95 -14.31 -0.80
N LEU A 65 -7.28 -14.62 -2.05
CA LEU A 65 -8.45 -15.44 -2.38
C LEU A 65 -8.32 -16.88 -1.91
N GLN A 66 -7.10 -17.44 -1.88
CA GLN A 66 -6.87 -18.81 -1.41
C GLN A 66 -7.07 -18.94 0.11
N ASN A 67 -6.79 -17.87 0.87
CA ASN A 67 -6.80 -17.87 2.34
C ASN A 67 -8.02 -17.18 2.97
N ALA A 68 -8.87 -16.56 2.15
CA ALA A 68 -10.16 -16.03 2.58
C ALA A 68 -10.99 -17.12 3.29
N GLY A 69 -11.46 -16.86 4.51
CA GLY A 69 -12.20 -17.82 5.33
C GLY A 69 -11.38 -19.02 5.83
N LYS A 70 -10.03 -18.99 5.73
CA LYS A 70 -9.16 -20.10 6.13
C LYS A 70 -8.02 -19.68 7.04
N ASN A 71 -7.26 -18.66 6.64
CA ASN A 71 -6.09 -18.21 7.39
C ASN A 71 -5.99 -16.69 7.36
N TYR A 72 -6.50 -16.06 8.41
CA TYR A 72 -6.54 -14.61 8.51
C TYR A 72 -5.20 -13.95 8.83
N THR A 73 -4.26 -14.69 9.41
CA THR A 73 -2.86 -14.24 9.55
C THR A 73 -2.24 -14.02 8.17
N VAL A 74 -2.37 -15.00 7.27
CA VAL A 74 -1.88 -14.89 5.89
C VAL A 74 -2.59 -13.75 5.14
N VAL A 75 -3.91 -13.61 5.31
CA VAL A 75 -4.67 -12.50 4.71
C VAL A 75 -4.12 -11.16 5.19
N MET A 76 -3.92 -10.99 6.50
CA MET A 76 -3.45 -9.73 7.08
C MET A 76 -2.05 -9.36 6.59
N PHE A 77 -1.08 -10.31 6.61
CA PHE A 77 0.25 -10.06 6.05
C PHE A 77 0.20 -9.72 4.56
N THR A 78 -0.69 -10.37 3.81
CA THR A 78 -0.85 -10.07 2.38
C THR A 78 -1.43 -8.67 2.15
N LEU A 79 -2.38 -8.23 2.99
CA LEU A 79 -2.90 -6.86 2.96
C LEU A 79 -1.82 -5.83 3.32
N THR A 80 -0.93 -6.13 4.27
CA THR A 80 0.23 -5.29 4.61
C THR A 80 1.23 -5.21 3.46
N VAL A 81 1.53 -6.32 2.78
CA VAL A 81 2.36 -6.31 1.55
C VAL A 81 1.73 -5.43 0.49
N LEU A 82 0.43 -5.61 0.21
CA LEU A 82 -0.31 -4.83 -0.78
C LEU A 82 -0.28 -3.32 -0.47
N GLU A 83 -0.56 -2.94 0.78
CA GLU A 83 -0.48 -1.56 1.24
C GLU A 83 0.93 -0.97 1.01
N THR A 84 1.95 -1.72 1.40
CA THR A 84 3.36 -1.32 1.25
C THR A 84 3.69 -1.10 -0.22
N CYS A 85 3.23 -1.98 -1.10
CA CYS A 85 3.43 -1.85 -2.54
C CYS A 85 2.71 -0.62 -3.11
N VAL A 86 1.47 -0.32 -2.73
CA VAL A 86 0.76 0.88 -3.21
C VAL A 86 1.48 2.16 -2.77
N LYS A 87 2.04 2.17 -1.55
CA LYS A 87 2.79 3.32 -0.99
C LYS A 87 4.17 3.53 -1.63
N ASN A 88 4.87 2.45 -2.00
CA ASN A 88 6.29 2.50 -2.40
C ASN A 88 6.55 2.19 -3.88
N CYS A 89 5.57 1.66 -4.62
CA CYS A 89 5.72 1.34 -6.03
C CYS A 89 5.18 2.43 -6.94
N GLY A 90 5.69 2.48 -8.17
CA GLY A 90 5.28 3.47 -9.16
C GLY A 90 3.86 3.27 -9.71
N LYS A 91 3.45 4.23 -10.55
CA LYS A 91 2.13 4.29 -11.21
C LYS A 91 1.70 2.98 -11.88
N ARG A 92 2.67 2.22 -12.42
CA ARG A 92 2.42 0.92 -13.10
C ARG A 92 1.74 -0.09 -12.18
N PHE A 93 2.15 -0.17 -10.92
CA PHE A 93 1.51 -1.05 -9.92
C PHE A 93 0.22 -0.44 -9.39
N GLN A 94 0.24 0.85 -9.04
CA GLN A 94 -0.91 1.56 -8.50
C GLN A 94 -2.13 1.50 -9.44
N LEU A 95 -1.91 1.62 -10.76
CA LEU A 95 -2.98 1.52 -11.75
C LEU A 95 -3.66 0.15 -11.71
N LEU A 96 -2.89 -0.93 -11.54
CA LEU A 96 -3.44 -2.29 -11.45
C LEU A 96 -4.17 -2.51 -10.10
N ALA A 97 -3.57 -2.07 -8.99
CA ALA A 97 -4.13 -2.24 -7.65
C ALA A 97 -5.39 -1.40 -7.37
N THR A 98 -5.64 -0.36 -8.17
CA THR A 98 -6.82 0.50 -8.05
C THR A 98 -7.92 0.18 -9.08
N GLN A 99 -7.74 -0.86 -9.90
CA GLN A 99 -8.79 -1.32 -10.82
C GLN A 99 -10.00 -1.85 -10.05
N LYS A 100 -11.20 -1.54 -10.57
CA LYS A 100 -12.47 -1.85 -9.92
C LYS A 100 -12.63 -3.34 -9.61
N ASP A 101 -12.21 -4.21 -10.51
CA ASP A 101 -12.30 -5.67 -10.35
C ASP A 101 -11.43 -6.16 -9.19
N PHE A 102 -10.20 -5.65 -9.06
CA PHE A 102 -9.31 -6.00 -7.96
C PHE A 102 -9.82 -5.48 -6.62
N VAL A 103 -10.28 -4.23 -6.57
CA VAL A 103 -10.85 -3.65 -5.35
C VAL A 103 -12.13 -4.39 -4.93
N GLN A 104 -12.96 -4.83 -5.89
CA GLN A 104 -14.12 -5.67 -5.60
C GLN A 104 -13.74 -7.04 -5.03
N ASP A 105 -12.60 -7.61 -5.43
CA ASP A 105 -12.08 -8.83 -4.81
C ASP A 105 -11.73 -8.59 -3.33
N LEU A 106 -11.18 -7.42 -2.98
CA LEU A 106 -10.95 -7.05 -1.57
C LEU A 106 -12.26 -6.96 -0.79
N VAL A 107 -13.31 -6.35 -1.36
CA VAL A 107 -14.64 -6.31 -0.74
C VAL A 107 -15.20 -7.71 -0.50
N LYS A 108 -14.99 -8.64 -1.45
CA LYS A 108 -15.41 -10.04 -1.26
C LYS A 108 -14.68 -10.72 -0.12
N LEU A 109 -13.42 -10.35 0.19
CA LEU A 109 -12.68 -10.91 1.32
C LEU A 109 -13.41 -10.68 2.63
N ILE A 110 -14.04 -9.51 2.77
CA ILE A 110 -14.74 -9.11 4.00
C ILE A 110 -16.25 -9.44 3.98
N GLY A 111 -16.71 -10.18 2.97
CA GLY A 111 -18.10 -10.60 2.87
C GLY A 111 -18.46 -11.68 3.90
N PRO A 112 -19.76 -11.81 4.23
CA PRO A 112 -20.24 -12.73 5.27
C PRO A 112 -19.89 -14.20 5.00
N LYS A 113 -19.69 -14.57 3.72
CA LYS A 113 -19.27 -15.94 3.34
C LYS A 113 -17.92 -16.35 3.95
N ASN A 114 -17.02 -15.39 4.17
CA ASN A 114 -15.69 -15.71 4.69
C ASN A 114 -15.64 -15.65 6.22
N ASP A 115 -16.55 -14.92 6.87
CA ASP A 115 -16.55 -14.66 8.32
C ASP A 115 -15.20 -14.06 8.82
N PRO A 116 -14.83 -12.86 8.34
CA PRO A 116 -13.56 -12.21 8.68
C PRO A 116 -13.55 -11.62 10.10
N PRO A 117 -12.43 -11.69 10.85
CA PRO A 117 -12.23 -10.93 12.06
C PRO A 117 -12.34 -9.42 11.80
N THR A 118 -12.81 -8.65 12.79
CA THR A 118 -12.97 -7.19 12.70
C THR A 118 -11.72 -6.48 12.19
N ALA A 119 -10.53 -6.87 12.67
CA ALA A 119 -9.26 -6.27 12.24
C ALA A 119 -9.01 -6.39 10.72
N VAL A 120 -9.45 -7.49 10.09
CA VAL A 120 -9.32 -7.67 8.63
C VAL A 120 -10.35 -6.81 7.89
N GLN A 121 -11.57 -6.68 8.43
CA GLN A 121 -12.61 -5.80 7.89
C GLN A 121 -12.15 -4.35 7.90
N GLU A 122 -11.69 -3.86 9.04
CA GLU A 122 -11.15 -2.51 9.22
C GLU A 122 -9.97 -2.25 8.29
N LYS A 123 -9.03 -3.21 8.19
CA LYS A 123 -7.88 -3.07 7.30
C LYS A 123 -8.29 -2.87 5.84
N VAL A 124 -9.21 -3.70 5.33
CA VAL A 124 -9.67 -3.60 3.94
C VAL A 124 -10.41 -2.27 3.71
N LEU A 125 -11.32 -1.88 4.61
CA LEU A 125 -12.06 -0.63 4.48
C LEU A 125 -11.13 0.59 4.53
N SER A 126 -10.17 0.60 5.45
CA SER A 126 -9.14 1.64 5.55
C SER A 126 -8.33 1.78 4.27
N LEU A 127 -7.90 0.67 3.65
CA LEU A 127 -7.18 0.70 2.38
C LEU A 127 -8.04 1.31 1.25
N ILE A 128 -9.31 0.86 1.13
CA ILE A 128 -10.23 1.36 0.11
C ILE A 128 -10.46 2.87 0.27
N GLN A 129 -10.72 3.32 1.50
CA GLN A 129 -10.91 4.74 1.81
C GLN A 129 -9.64 5.55 1.48
N THR A 130 -8.49 5.13 2.02
CA THR A 130 -7.22 5.84 1.83
C THR A 130 -6.89 5.98 0.34
N TRP A 131 -7.07 4.91 -0.44
CA TRP A 131 -6.78 4.94 -1.87
C TRP A 131 -7.82 5.74 -2.66
N ALA A 132 -9.09 5.68 -2.29
CA ALA A 132 -10.12 6.53 -2.90
C ALA A 132 -9.81 8.01 -2.68
N GLU A 133 -9.42 8.41 -1.48
CA GLU A 133 -9.04 9.79 -1.15
C GLU A 133 -7.75 10.21 -1.87
N THR A 134 -6.73 9.34 -1.85
CA THR A 134 -5.41 9.60 -2.45
C THR A 134 -5.49 9.74 -3.98
N PHE A 135 -6.30 8.90 -4.64
CA PHE A 135 -6.35 8.83 -6.10
C PHE A 135 -7.59 9.52 -6.71
N ARG A 136 -8.42 10.20 -5.90
CA ARG A 136 -9.68 10.83 -6.37
C ARG A 136 -9.53 11.74 -7.59
N SER A 137 -8.40 12.43 -7.69
CA SER A 137 -8.11 13.38 -8.77
C SER A 137 -7.45 12.74 -10.01
N ASN A 138 -7.14 11.44 -9.96
CA ASN A 138 -6.50 10.73 -11.06
C ASN A 138 -7.55 9.98 -11.91
N PRO A 139 -7.77 10.37 -13.17
CA PRO A 139 -8.80 9.75 -14.02
C PRO A 139 -8.52 8.28 -14.35
N GLU A 140 -7.27 7.83 -14.30
CA GLU A 140 -6.89 6.44 -14.59
C GLU A 140 -7.10 5.49 -13.40
N MET A 141 -7.33 6.03 -12.20
CA MET A 141 -7.43 5.27 -10.94
C MET A 141 -8.81 5.41 -10.29
N GLN A 142 -9.85 5.68 -11.09
CA GLN A 142 -11.21 5.87 -10.60
C GLN A 142 -11.90 4.58 -10.12
N GLY A 143 -11.33 3.41 -10.38
CA GLY A 143 -11.91 2.13 -9.99
C GLY A 143 -12.15 2.02 -8.47
N VAL A 144 -11.15 2.38 -7.66
CA VAL A 144 -11.26 2.37 -6.19
C VAL A 144 -12.24 3.44 -5.68
N VAL A 145 -12.29 4.61 -6.31
CA VAL A 145 -13.22 5.71 -5.95
C VAL A 145 -14.67 5.27 -6.15
N GLN A 146 -14.96 4.59 -7.26
CA GLN A 146 -16.28 4.04 -7.53
C GLN A 146 -16.69 3.01 -6.46
N VAL A 147 -15.80 2.07 -6.12
CA VAL A 147 -16.11 1.04 -5.10
C VAL A 147 -16.33 1.67 -3.73
N TYR A 148 -15.52 2.65 -3.33
CA TYR A 148 -15.71 3.40 -2.09
C TYR A 148 -17.08 4.06 -2.03
N ASN A 149 -17.48 4.78 -3.08
CA ASN A 149 -18.79 5.43 -3.14
C ASN A 149 -19.95 4.41 -3.16
N ASP A 150 -19.81 3.32 -3.90
CA ASP A 150 -20.80 2.22 -3.95
C ASP A 150 -21.02 1.61 -2.54
N LEU A 151 -19.95 1.47 -1.75
CA LEU A 151 -20.02 0.97 -0.37
C LEU A 151 -20.71 1.97 0.56
N LYS A 152 -20.36 3.26 0.48
CA LYS A 152 -21.04 4.31 1.25
C LYS A 152 -22.52 4.40 0.93
N GLN A 153 -22.90 4.29 -0.35
CA GLN A 153 -24.30 4.30 -0.76
C GLN A 153 -25.09 3.11 -0.19
N LYS A 154 -24.42 1.97 0.03
CA LYS A 154 -24.99 0.78 0.69
C LYS A 154 -25.04 0.88 2.21
N GLY A 155 -24.59 1.99 2.80
CA GLY A 155 -24.58 2.19 4.25
C GLY A 155 -23.40 1.53 4.97
N ILE A 156 -22.33 1.15 4.25
CA ILE A 156 -21.11 0.67 4.89
C ILE A 156 -20.39 1.83 5.57
N GLU A 157 -20.18 1.70 6.87
CA GLU A 157 -19.38 2.63 7.67
C GLU A 157 -17.89 2.33 7.48
N PHE A 158 -17.10 3.39 7.30
CA PHE A 158 -15.65 3.31 7.17
C PHE A 158 -15.00 3.72 8.50
N PRO A 159 -13.79 3.21 8.81
CA PRO A 159 -13.08 3.61 10.01
C PRO A 159 -12.78 5.13 9.99
N PRO A 160 -12.58 5.75 11.17
CA PRO A 160 -12.21 7.16 11.26
C PRO A 160 -10.95 7.41 10.43
N SER A 161 -10.95 8.49 9.66
CA SER A 161 -9.77 8.87 8.90
C SER A 161 -8.70 9.42 9.86
N ASP A 162 -7.42 9.13 9.62
CA ASP A 162 -6.30 9.66 10.43
C ASP A 162 -6.31 11.21 10.53
N LEU A 163 -6.99 11.88 9.59
CA LEU A 163 -7.17 13.33 9.58
C LEU A 163 -8.16 13.83 10.65
N GLU A 164 -9.13 13.01 11.06
CA GLU A 164 -10.12 13.38 12.09
C GLU A 164 -9.58 13.22 13.52
N THR A 165 -8.53 12.44 13.71
CA THR A 165 -7.84 12.26 15.01
C THR A 165 -6.70 13.26 15.24
N MET A 166 -6.36 14.07 14.24
CA MET A 166 -5.41 15.17 14.38
C MET A 166 -6.10 16.35 15.08
N ALA A 167 -6.06 16.37 16.42
CA ALA A 167 -6.38 17.57 17.19
C ALA A 167 -5.63 18.78 16.61
N PRO A 168 -6.24 19.98 16.52
CA PRO A 168 -5.62 21.13 15.88
C PRO A 168 -4.27 21.45 16.54
N ILE A 169 -3.19 21.36 15.75
CA ILE A 169 -1.86 21.75 16.18
C ILE A 169 -1.83 23.28 16.29
N ILE A 170 -2.08 23.81 17.49
CA ILE A 170 -1.75 25.20 17.83
C ILE A 170 -0.23 25.27 17.90
N THR A 171 0.41 25.57 16.76
CA THR A 171 1.83 25.94 16.75
C THR A 171 1.93 27.40 17.16
N PRO A 172 2.56 27.75 18.30
CA PRO A 172 2.85 29.15 18.59
C PRO A 172 3.82 29.71 17.54
N SER A 173 3.57 30.94 17.09
CA SER A 173 4.38 31.61 16.07
C SER A 173 5.83 31.79 16.53
N ARG A 174 6.77 31.39 15.66
CA ARG A 174 8.22 31.52 15.84
C ARG A 174 8.64 33.00 15.78
N THR A 175 9.29 33.51 16.82
CA THR A 175 9.63 34.95 16.99
C THR A 175 11.05 35.35 16.55
N VAL A 176 11.73 34.58 15.71
CA VAL A 176 13.14 34.88 15.36
C VAL A 176 13.26 35.49 13.95
N PRO A 177 13.85 36.70 13.79
CA PRO A 177 14.08 37.33 12.49
C PRO A 177 15.11 36.56 11.65
N VAL A 178 14.81 36.37 10.36
CA VAL A 178 15.69 35.72 9.37
C VAL A 178 16.73 36.73 8.87
N GLN A 179 18.02 36.43 9.04
CA GLN A 179 19.09 37.10 8.28
C GLN A 179 19.37 36.33 6.97
N PRO A 180 19.63 37.02 5.84
CA PRO A 180 19.90 36.36 4.55
C PRO A 180 21.36 35.86 4.44
N PRO A 181 21.61 34.71 3.79
CA PRO A 181 22.97 34.21 3.56
C PRO A 181 23.62 34.77 2.27
N PRO A 182 24.96 34.82 2.19
CA PRO A 182 25.68 35.26 0.99
C PRO A 182 25.82 34.16 -0.07
N GLN A 183 25.93 34.59 -1.33
CA GLN A 183 25.99 33.75 -2.53
C GLN A 183 27.36 33.08 -2.74
N HIS A 184 27.35 31.77 -3.03
CA HIS A 184 28.41 31.09 -3.78
C HIS A 184 27.83 29.93 -4.61
N GLN A 185 28.04 29.99 -5.92
CA GLN A 185 27.79 28.91 -6.89
C GLN A 185 28.94 27.89 -6.80
N VAL A 186 28.67 26.57 -6.82
CA VAL A 186 29.28 25.52 -7.69
C VAL A 186 28.60 24.14 -7.42
N ARG A 187 28.17 23.44 -8.51
CA ARG A 187 28.10 21.96 -8.74
C ARG A 187 26.77 21.21 -8.51
N GLU A 188 25.98 21.07 -9.59
CA GLU A 188 24.61 20.51 -9.57
C GLU A 188 24.43 18.98 -9.65
N THR A 189 25.46 18.15 -9.82
CA THR A 189 25.23 16.70 -10.05
C THR A 189 25.51 15.77 -8.86
N VAL A 190 26.11 16.26 -7.77
CA VAL A 190 26.32 15.47 -6.53
C VAL A 190 25.22 15.74 -5.49
N SER A 191 24.56 16.91 -5.56
CA SER A 191 23.52 17.29 -4.60
C SER A 191 22.28 16.43 -4.71
N VAL A 192 21.81 16.07 -5.91
CA VAL A 192 20.53 15.37 -6.06
C VAL A 192 20.59 13.95 -5.49
N VAL A 193 21.69 13.23 -5.74
CA VAL A 193 21.87 11.85 -5.22
C VAL A 193 22.05 11.87 -3.70
N SER A 194 22.85 12.80 -3.17
CA SER A 194 22.96 12.99 -1.71
C SER A 194 21.66 13.47 -1.07
N SER A 195 20.87 14.33 -1.74
CA SER A 195 19.55 14.76 -1.28
C SER A 195 18.53 13.63 -1.32
N LEU A 196 18.57 12.74 -2.31
CA LEU A 196 17.69 11.57 -2.39
C LEU A 196 18.04 10.53 -1.31
N ILE A 197 19.34 10.27 -1.08
CA ILE A 197 19.80 9.40 0.00
C ILE A 197 19.48 10.02 1.37
N TYR A 198 19.70 11.33 1.53
CA TYR A 198 19.36 12.07 2.75
C TYR A 198 17.84 12.06 3.00
N THR A 199 17.03 12.22 1.97
CA THR A 199 15.56 12.14 2.07
C THR A 199 15.09 10.73 2.40
N ARG A 200 15.70 9.69 1.81
CA ARG A 200 15.43 8.28 2.15
C ARG A 200 15.82 7.96 3.60
N GLN A 201 16.96 8.46 4.09
CA GLN A 201 17.36 8.33 5.49
C GLN A 201 16.43 9.09 6.44
N GLN A 202 15.94 10.27 6.04
CA GLN A 202 15.02 11.06 6.85
C GLN A 202 13.62 10.43 6.91
N ILE A 203 13.15 9.81 5.82
CA ILE A 203 11.91 9.03 5.77
C ILE A 203 12.04 7.78 6.64
N PHE A 204 13.17 7.07 6.58
CA PHE A 204 13.43 5.90 7.43
C PHE A 204 13.51 6.28 8.92
N LYS A 205 14.17 7.39 9.26
CA LYS A 205 14.19 7.91 10.65
C LYS A 205 12.80 8.33 11.13
N LYS A 206 12.01 8.99 10.29
CA LYS A 206 10.64 9.40 10.63
C LYS A 206 9.71 8.19 10.77
N PHE A 207 9.91 7.16 9.95
CA PHE A 207 9.25 5.87 10.08
C PHE A 207 9.62 5.16 11.39
N LEU A 208 10.90 5.16 11.76
CA LEU A 208 11.38 4.55 13.02
C LEU A 208 10.93 5.35 14.26
N GLU A 209 10.82 6.68 14.18
CA GLU A 209 10.24 7.52 15.24
C GLU A 209 8.75 7.26 15.42
N ILE A 210 7.99 7.13 14.34
CA ILE A 210 6.56 6.80 14.38
C ILE A 210 6.38 5.37 14.93
N PHE A 211 7.18 4.41 14.45
CA PHE A 211 7.18 3.03 14.92
C PHE A 211 7.48 2.94 16.44
N ASN A 212 8.52 3.62 16.93
CA ASN A 212 8.83 3.62 18.36
C ASN A 212 7.79 4.34 19.23
N LYS A 213 7.04 5.30 18.67
CA LYS A 213 6.01 6.05 19.40
C LYS A 213 4.72 5.24 19.62
N PHE A 214 4.45 4.23 18.79
CA PHE A 214 3.26 3.39 18.87
C PHE A 214 3.44 2.08 19.65
N PHE A 215 4.67 1.56 19.78
CA PHE A 215 4.93 0.25 20.39
C PHE A 215 5.67 0.28 21.74
N LYS A 216 5.84 1.46 22.35
CA LYS A 216 6.43 1.63 23.69
C LYS A 216 5.54 2.38 24.70
N SER A 217 4.23 2.43 24.46
CA SER A 217 3.24 2.88 25.46
C SER A 217 2.24 1.78 25.77
#